data_AF-F9WW76-F1
#
_entry.id   AF-F9WW76-F1
#
_cell.length_a   1.000
_cell.length_b   1.000
_cell.length_c   1.000
_cell.angle_alpha   90.00
_cell.angle_beta   90.00
_cell.angle_gamma   90.00
#
_symmetry.space_group_name_H-M   'P 1'
#
loop_
_entity.id
_entity.type
_entity.pdbx_description
1 polymer ?
#
loop_
_entity_poly.entity_id
_entity_poly.type
_entity_poly.pdbx_seq_one_letter_code
_entity_poly.pdbx_strand_id
1 'polypeptide(L)'
;MALVEQKKPGTYLTSRKRPAADGPDAEEPAAVDVDAIDLDGAIVDASCDQVRKKIRRYLDSGEKVGEFCDKISVTNHSLNTFLGQNGAMKGAGSKTYMQAWEFFKKRELAGVKEPTVSSKKRKSNDAASKASEKIDLSDIRLPEEEQGRRVAVYDTCGEIRKKISTHFTKTGTSQAQFCRDLMEQSDGRKITLGQVQNFRSLSGPTIGNTNIVFYAAYVFFEKLRIKEDRKKSKHRLEMEKIYPDGFEIERKRDGR
;
A
#
# COMPACT_ATOMS: atom_id res chain seq x y z
N MET A 1 -61.88 -26.94 -5.98
CA MET A 1 -61.07 -25.71 -5.96
C MET A 1 -60.06 -25.80 -4.83
N ALA A 2 -58.80 -25.46 -5.10
CA ALA A 2 -57.65 -25.24 -4.20
C ALA A 2 -56.44 -26.05 -4.73
N LEU A 3 -55.69 -25.50 -5.70
CA LEU A 3 -54.56 -24.57 -5.57
C LEU A 3 -53.28 -25.27 -5.07
N VAL A 4 -52.40 -25.58 -6.02
CA VAL A 4 -51.05 -26.10 -5.80
C VAL A 4 -50.14 -24.99 -5.25
N GLU A 5 -49.36 -25.41 -4.27
CA GLU A 5 -48.54 -24.65 -3.35
C GLU A 5 -47.31 -24.01 -4.02
N GLN A 6 -47.08 -22.72 -3.72
CA GLN A 6 -45.86 -22.00 -4.08
C GLN A 6 -44.75 -22.33 -3.08
N LYS A 7 -43.52 -22.54 -3.57
CA LYS A 7 -42.32 -22.70 -2.73
C LYS A 7 -41.24 -21.68 -3.07
N LYS A 8 -40.92 -20.84 -2.09
CA LYS A 8 -39.64 -20.14 -1.82
C LYS A 8 -39.56 -19.93 -0.30
N PRO A 9 -38.44 -19.54 0.32
CA PRO A 9 -37.02 -19.87 0.11
C PRO A 9 -36.35 -20.36 1.44
N GLY A 10 -35.13 -20.90 1.41
CA GLY A 10 -34.33 -21.19 2.62
C GLY A 10 -32.84 -21.02 2.33
N THR A 11 -32.22 -19.90 2.70
CA THR A 11 -31.49 -19.62 3.96
C THR A 11 -30.09 -20.28 4.05
N TYR A 12 -29.09 -19.41 4.11
CA TYR A 12 -27.68 -19.66 4.42
C TYR A 12 -27.50 -20.16 5.85
N LEU A 13 -26.63 -21.17 6.09
CA LEU A 13 -25.82 -21.26 7.33
C LEU A 13 -24.56 -22.15 7.17
N THR A 14 -23.42 -21.51 7.44
CA THR A 14 -22.28 -21.89 8.31
C THR A 14 -21.41 -23.13 8.05
N SER A 15 -20.12 -22.81 7.95
CA SER A 15 -18.92 -23.61 8.20
C SER A 15 -19.02 -24.61 9.36
N ARG A 16 -18.65 -25.87 9.11
CA ARG A 16 -18.19 -26.84 10.12
C ARG A 16 -16.84 -27.43 9.74
N LYS A 17 -16.05 -27.67 10.78
CA LYS A 17 -14.63 -28.06 10.78
C LYS A 17 -14.49 -29.51 11.27
N ARG A 18 -13.48 -30.23 10.72
CA ARG A 18 -12.76 -31.48 11.18
C ARG A 18 -13.16 -32.80 10.48
N PRO A 19 -12.30 -33.86 10.46
CA PRO A 19 -10.89 -34.02 10.89
C PRO A 19 -9.95 -34.66 9.81
N ALA A 20 -8.67 -34.81 10.16
CA ALA A 20 -7.60 -35.44 9.37
C ALA A 20 -7.64 -36.99 9.41
N ALA A 21 -7.26 -37.62 8.30
CA ALA A 21 -6.85 -39.03 8.21
C ALA A 21 -5.77 -39.17 7.11
N ASP A 22 -4.86 -40.10 7.34
CA ASP A 22 -3.52 -40.32 6.78
C ASP A 22 -3.41 -40.52 5.24
N GLY A 23 -2.20 -40.22 4.72
CA GLY A 23 -1.76 -40.44 3.32
C GLY A 23 -1.58 -41.92 2.96
N PRO A 24 -1.25 -42.27 1.69
CA PRO A 24 -0.09 -41.78 0.92
C PRO A 24 -0.54 -41.25 -0.47
N ASP A 25 0.19 -40.46 -1.26
CA ASP A 25 1.54 -40.59 -1.78
C ASP A 25 2.06 -39.18 -2.13
N ALA A 26 3.36 -38.98 -1.98
CA ALA A 26 4.03 -37.78 -2.47
C ALA A 26 4.14 -37.86 -4.00
N GLU A 27 3.12 -37.38 -4.70
CA GLU A 27 3.21 -37.11 -6.13
C GLU A 27 3.93 -35.76 -6.31
N GLU A 28 5.07 -35.79 -6.99
CA GLU A 28 5.73 -34.58 -7.52
C GLU A 28 4.70 -33.67 -8.21
N PRO A 29 4.82 -32.34 -8.14
CA PRO A 29 3.95 -31.48 -8.91
C PRO A 29 4.22 -31.72 -10.39
N ALA A 30 3.36 -32.51 -11.04
CA ALA A 30 3.29 -32.62 -12.48
C ALA A 30 3.21 -31.19 -13.03
N ALA A 31 4.17 -30.84 -13.89
CA ALA A 31 4.19 -29.58 -14.59
C ALA A 31 2.88 -29.43 -15.37
N VAL A 32 1.92 -28.69 -14.81
CA VAL A 32 0.64 -28.43 -15.45
C VAL A 32 0.95 -27.58 -16.67
N ASP A 33 0.76 -28.16 -17.85
CA ASP A 33 0.90 -27.47 -19.12
C ASP A 33 -0.09 -26.31 -19.15
N VAL A 34 0.44 -25.10 -18.98
CA VAL A 34 -0.30 -23.83 -18.92
C VAL A 34 -1.10 -23.58 -20.20
N ASP A 35 -0.73 -24.22 -21.31
CA ASP A 35 -1.40 -24.07 -22.61
C ASP A 35 -2.61 -25.01 -22.77
N ALA A 36 -2.78 -26.03 -21.90
CA ALA A 36 -3.89 -26.98 -21.95
C ALA A 36 -5.13 -26.55 -21.14
N ILE A 37 -5.06 -25.42 -20.40
CA ILE A 37 -6.20 -24.90 -19.64
C ILE A 37 -7.15 -24.16 -20.59
N ASP A 38 -8.21 -24.85 -21.02
CA ASP A 38 -9.29 -24.26 -21.80
C ASP A 38 -10.14 -23.34 -20.91
N LEU A 39 -10.12 -22.04 -21.24
CA LEU A 39 -10.87 -20.98 -20.55
C LEU A 39 -12.07 -20.51 -21.38
N ASP A 40 -12.52 -21.28 -22.38
CA ASP A 40 -13.72 -20.98 -23.16
C ASP A 40 -14.95 -20.87 -22.22
N GLY A 41 -15.43 -19.64 -22.03
CA GLY A 41 -16.59 -19.31 -21.20
C GLY A 41 -16.29 -18.76 -19.80
N ALA A 42 -15.02 -18.53 -19.45
CA ALA A 42 -14.68 -17.94 -18.16
C ALA A 42 -15.12 -16.45 -18.08
N ILE A 43 -15.89 -16.11 -17.04
CA ILE A 43 -16.33 -14.73 -16.80
C ILE A 43 -15.10 -13.90 -16.44
N VAL A 44 -14.84 -12.86 -17.24
CA VAL A 44 -13.76 -11.92 -16.96
C VAL A 44 -14.06 -11.18 -15.65
N ASP A 45 -13.37 -11.60 -14.59
CA ASP A 45 -13.53 -11.11 -13.21
C ASP A 45 -12.70 -9.86 -12.90
N ALA A 46 -11.89 -9.41 -13.88
CA ALA A 46 -10.99 -8.28 -13.72
C ALA A 46 -11.25 -7.20 -14.78
N SER A 47 -11.48 -5.97 -14.33
CA SER A 47 -11.59 -4.78 -15.18
C SER A 47 -10.33 -4.52 -16.03
N CYS A 48 -10.48 -3.74 -17.11
CA CYS A 48 -9.36 -3.30 -17.96
C CYS A 48 -8.25 -2.62 -17.16
N ASP A 49 -8.60 -1.82 -16.14
CA ASP A 49 -7.63 -1.16 -15.26
C ASP A 49 -6.86 -2.16 -14.38
N GLN A 50 -7.51 -3.24 -13.94
CA GLN A 50 -6.83 -4.30 -13.18
C GLN A 50 -5.85 -5.07 -14.08
N VAL A 51 -6.26 -5.43 -15.29
CA VAL A 51 -5.38 -6.11 -16.26
C VAL A 51 -4.19 -5.20 -16.63
N ARG A 52 -4.40 -3.91 -16.90
CA ARG A 52 -3.29 -2.96 -17.13
C ARG A 52 -2.31 -2.91 -15.95
N LYS A 53 -2.81 -2.89 -14.71
CA LYS A 53 -1.95 -2.90 -13.52
C LYS A 53 -1.14 -4.20 -13.42
N LYS A 54 -1.74 -5.35 -13.72
CA LYS A 54 -1.04 -6.65 -13.77
C LYS A 54 0.05 -6.66 -14.84
N ILE A 55 -0.25 -6.17 -16.05
CA ILE A 55 0.73 -6.03 -17.14
C ILE A 55 1.91 -5.15 -16.72
N ARG A 56 1.64 -3.95 -16.16
CA ARG A 56 2.71 -3.03 -15.72
C ARG A 56 3.60 -3.67 -14.67
N ARG A 57 3.02 -4.36 -13.68
CA ARG A 57 3.78 -5.09 -12.66
C ARG A 57 4.63 -6.22 -13.24
N TYR A 58 4.08 -6.95 -14.22
CA TYR A 58 4.79 -8.03 -14.90
C TYR A 58 6.01 -7.50 -15.68
N LEU A 59 5.84 -6.41 -16.44
CA LEU A 59 6.95 -5.75 -17.13
C LEU A 59 7.97 -5.13 -16.16
N ASP A 60 7.51 -4.53 -15.06
CA ASP A 60 8.37 -3.96 -14.01
C ASP A 60 9.21 -5.03 -13.29
N SER A 61 8.82 -6.31 -13.34
CA SER A 61 9.59 -7.44 -12.78
C SER A 61 10.89 -7.74 -13.55
N GLY A 62 11.08 -7.13 -14.72
CA GLY A 62 12.27 -7.27 -15.55
C GLY A 62 12.07 -8.09 -16.83
N GLU A 63 10.84 -8.50 -17.13
CA GLU A 63 10.49 -9.11 -18.43
C GLU A 63 10.52 -8.06 -19.54
N LYS A 64 11.04 -8.43 -20.72
CA LYS A 64 11.00 -7.53 -21.89
C LYS A 64 9.59 -7.46 -22.46
N VAL A 65 9.21 -6.27 -22.92
CA VAL A 65 7.92 -6.02 -23.56
C VAL A 65 7.71 -6.92 -24.78
N GLY A 66 8.76 -7.20 -25.56
CA GLY A 66 8.71 -8.12 -26.70
C GLY A 66 8.38 -9.56 -26.29
N GLU A 67 9.10 -10.10 -25.29
CA GLU A 67 8.88 -11.45 -24.78
C GLU A 67 7.47 -11.63 -24.20
N PHE A 68 6.94 -10.59 -23.54
CA PHE A 68 5.55 -10.60 -23.08
C PHE A 68 4.55 -10.54 -24.24
N CYS A 69 4.79 -9.71 -25.25
CA CYS A 69 3.97 -9.62 -26.47
C CYS A 69 3.88 -10.97 -27.20
N ASP A 70 4.98 -11.71 -27.28
CA ASP A 70 5.03 -13.04 -27.90
C ASP A 70 4.18 -14.05 -27.10
N LYS A 71 4.30 -14.03 -25.76
CA LYS A 71 3.53 -14.91 -24.86
C LYS A 71 2.02 -14.72 -24.95
N ILE A 72 1.54 -13.48 -25.14
CA ILE A 72 0.11 -13.18 -25.25
C ILE A 72 -0.36 -13.00 -26.69
N SER A 73 0.48 -13.30 -27.69
CA SER A 73 0.16 -13.17 -29.12
C SER A 73 -0.45 -11.80 -29.51
N VAL A 74 0.21 -10.70 -29.10
CA VAL A 74 -0.16 -9.33 -29.49
C VAL A 74 1.04 -8.53 -29.97
N THR A 75 0.79 -7.55 -30.84
CA THR A 75 1.84 -6.61 -31.25
C THR A 75 2.18 -5.61 -30.13
N ASN A 76 3.42 -5.11 -30.14
CA ASN A 76 3.88 -4.07 -29.22
C ASN A 76 3.00 -2.80 -29.32
N HIS A 77 2.56 -2.45 -30.53
CA HIS A 77 1.67 -1.33 -30.76
C HIS A 77 0.29 -1.51 -30.10
N SER A 78 -0.31 -2.70 -30.21
CA SER A 78 -1.58 -3.02 -29.56
C SER A 78 -1.46 -2.98 -28.04
N LEU A 79 -0.35 -3.49 -27.50
CA LEU A 79 -0.05 -3.46 -26.07
C LEU A 79 0.08 -2.02 -25.54
N ASN A 80 0.88 -1.19 -26.19
CA ASN A 80 1.07 0.21 -25.79
C ASN A 80 -0.22 1.02 -25.91
N THR A 81 -1.01 0.78 -26.96
CA THR A 81 -2.32 1.42 -27.15
C THR A 81 -3.28 1.06 -26.02
N PHE A 82 -3.33 -0.21 -25.61
CA PHE A 82 -4.15 -0.65 -24.48
C PHE A 82 -3.66 -0.08 -23.13
N LEU A 83 -2.34 -0.04 -22.91
CA LEU A 83 -1.72 0.50 -21.70
C LEU A 83 -1.85 2.04 -21.59
N GLY A 84 -2.02 2.75 -22.69
CA GLY A 84 -2.25 4.19 -22.74
C GLY A 84 -3.71 4.62 -22.52
N GLN A 85 -4.66 3.69 -22.57
CA GLN A 85 -6.06 3.95 -22.26
C GLN A 85 -6.31 4.00 -20.74
N ASN A 86 -7.37 4.71 -20.33
CA ASN A 86 -7.79 4.82 -18.93
C ASN A 86 -9.30 4.58 -18.81
N GLY A 87 -9.70 3.87 -17.75
CA GLY A 87 -11.09 3.61 -17.41
C GLY A 87 -11.39 2.11 -17.32
N ALA A 88 -12.30 1.77 -16.42
CA ALA A 88 -12.56 0.40 -15.97
C ALA A 88 -12.95 -0.56 -17.10
N MET A 89 -13.68 -0.07 -18.11
CA MET A 89 -14.14 -0.86 -19.26
C MET A 89 -13.56 -0.38 -20.60
N LYS A 90 -12.74 0.68 -20.59
CA LYS A 90 -12.17 1.20 -21.84
C LYS A 90 -11.20 0.16 -22.39
N GLY A 91 -11.44 -0.35 -23.59
CA GLY A 91 -10.61 -1.41 -24.19
C GLY A 91 -11.04 -2.85 -23.85
N ALA A 92 -12.24 -3.06 -23.28
CA ALA A 92 -12.77 -4.39 -22.98
C ALA A 92 -12.98 -5.26 -24.23
N GLY A 93 -13.20 -4.65 -25.40
CA GLY A 93 -13.25 -5.35 -26.69
C GLY A 93 -11.89 -5.56 -27.37
N SER A 94 -10.77 -5.21 -26.70
CA SER A 94 -9.45 -5.39 -27.28
C SER A 94 -8.95 -6.82 -27.11
N LYS A 95 -8.38 -7.39 -28.17
CA LYS A 95 -7.69 -8.70 -28.13
C LYS A 95 -6.57 -8.72 -27.08
N THR A 96 -5.95 -7.57 -26.79
CA THR A 96 -4.92 -7.41 -25.76
C THR A 96 -5.46 -7.59 -24.35
N TYR A 97 -6.68 -7.15 -24.09
CA TYR A 97 -7.29 -7.31 -22.77
C TYR A 97 -7.60 -8.77 -22.47
N MET A 98 -8.25 -9.47 -23.41
CA MET A 98 -8.64 -10.87 -23.24
C MET A 98 -7.42 -11.79 -23.08
N GLN A 99 -6.44 -11.69 -24.00
CA GLN A 99 -5.24 -12.54 -23.96
C GLN A 99 -4.36 -12.26 -22.74
N ALA A 100 -4.26 -11.00 -22.29
CA ALA A 100 -3.51 -10.68 -21.07
C ALA A 100 -4.23 -11.19 -19.81
N TRP A 101 -5.56 -11.06 -19.75
CA TRP A 101 -6.34 -11.61 -18.62
C TRP A 101 -6.18 -13.13 -18.53
N GLU A 102 -6.30 -13.82 -19.66
CA GLU A 102 -6.13 -15.27 -19.76
C GLU A 102 -4.74 -15.71 -19.30
N PHE A 103 -3.69 -15.03 -19.75
CA PHE A 103 -2.31 -15.29 -19.31
C PHE A 103 -2.14 -15.17 -17.78
N PHE A 104 -2.69 -14.12 -17.17
CA PHE A 104 -2.60 -13.95 -15.72
C PHE A 104 -3.47 -14.96 -14.97
N LYS A 105 -4.64 -15.32 -15.52
CA LYS A 105 -5.54 -16.31 -14.89
C LYS A 105 -4.95 -17.72 -14.95
N LYS A 106 -4.32 -18.09 -16.07
CA LYS A 106 -3.55 -19.34 -16.22
C LYS A 106 -2.41 -19.43 -15.21
N ARG A 107 -1.64 -18.34 -15.01
CA ARG A 107 -0.59 -18.29 -13.97
C ARG A 107 -1.13 -18.37 -12.54
N GLU A 108 -2.29 -17.75 -12.29
CA GLU A 108 -2.96 -17.80 -10.99
C GLU A 108 -3.42 -19.23 -10.65
N LEU A 109 -4.05 -19.92 -11.61
CA LEU A 109 -4.49 -21.32 -11.46
C LEU A 109 -3.33 -22.30 -11.36
N ALA A 110 -2.21 -22.05 -12.03
CA ALA A 110 -0.98 -22.83 -11.92
C ALA A 110 -0.21 -22.58 -10.60
N GLY A 111 -0.75 -21.77 -9.67
CA GLY A 111 -0.11 -21.48 -8.38
C GLY A 111 1.14 -20.60 -8.47
N VAL A 112 1.46 -20.06 -9.65
CA VAL A 112 2.59 -19.17 -9.87
C VAL A 112 2.20 -17.77 -9.38
N LYS A 113 2.53 -17.50 -8.13
CA LYS A 113 2.26 -16.22 -7.46
C LYS A 113 2.71 -15.04 -8.34
N GLU A 114 1.80 -14.09 -8.59
CA GLU A 114 2.06 -12.92 -9.43
C GLU A 114 3.37 -12.22 -9.00
N PRO A 115 4.16 -11.67 -9.95
CA PRO A 115 5.36 -10.93 -9.59
C PRO A 115 4.97 -9.72 -8.73
N THR A 116 5.19 -9.85 -7.42
CA THR A 116 5.24 -8.71 -6.52
C THR A 116 6.51 -7.97 -6.87
N VAL A 117 6.39 -6.78 -7.44
CA VAL A 117 7.51 -5.91 -7.80
C VAL A 117 8.54 -5.87 -6.66
N SER A 118 9.59 -6.69 -6.79
CA SER A 118 10.84 -6.47 -6.09
C SER A 118 11.46 -5.24 -6.78
N SER A 119 11.64 -4.21 -5.99
CA SER A 119 12.11 -2.88 -6.37
C SER A 119 13.46 -2.93 -7.09
N LYS A 120 13.46 -3.09 -8.42
CA LYS A 120 14.64 -2.87 -9.25
C LYS A 120 14.85 -1.37 -9.49
N LYS A 121 15.51 -0.75 -8.51
CA LYS A 121 16.60 0.23 -8.65
C LYS A 121 16.58 1.06 -9.95
N ARG A 122 15.87 2.19 -9.95
CA ARG A 122 16.28 3.34 -10.79
C ARG A 122 17.51 3.96 -10.15
N LYS A 123 18.61 3.94 -10.89
CA LYS A 123 19.91 4.47 -10.51
C LYS A 123 19.83 5.99 -10.36
N SER A 124 19.86 6.48 -9.12
CA SER A 124 20.32 7.82 -8.79
C SER A 124 20.78 7.84 -7.32
N ASN A 125 22.09 7.96 -7.16
CA ASN A 125 22.89 8.23 -5.98
C ASN A 125 22.68 7.41 -4.69
N ASP A 126 23.74 6.63 -4.40
CA ASP A 126 24.26 6.23 -3.11
C ASP A 126 23.74 7.01 -1.89
N ALA A 127 22.83 6.38 -1.15
CA ALA A 127 22.82 6.29 0.31
C ALA A 127 21.54 5.55 0.76
N ALA A 128 21.73 4.49 1.56
CA ALA A 128 20.71 3.75 2.31
C ALA A 128 19.81 2.77 1.52
N SER A 129 20.42 1.72 0.96
CA SER A 129 19.78 0.41 0.95
C SER A 129 19.88 -0.23 2.34
N LYS A 130 18.98 0.13 3.25
CA LYS A 130 18.65 -0.74 4.39
C LYS A 130 17.29 -1.36 4.14
N ALA A 131 17.31 -2.63 3.78
CA ALA A 131 16.13 -3.49 3.78
C ALA A 131 15.56 -3.52 5.20
N SER A 132 14.37 -2.94 5.41
CA SER A 132 13.47 -3.14 6.57
C SER A 132 14.13 -3.53 7.90
N GLU A 133 15.26 -2.92 8.26
CA GLU A 133 15.73 -2.96 9.63
C GLU A 133 14.74 -2.12 10.42
N LYS A 134 14.15 -2.70 11.46
CA LYS A 134 13.33 -1.96 12.40
C LYS A 134 14.15 -0.74 12.81
N ILE A 135 13.67 0.46 12.48
CA ILE A 135 14.38 1.66 12.89
C ILE A 135 14.13 1.78 14.39
N ASP A 136 15.08 1.28 15.17
CA ASP A 136 15.04 1.43 16.62
C ASP A 136 15.24 2.91 16.97
N LEU A 137 14.18 3.57 17.42
CA LEU A 137 14.18 4.97 17.85
C LEU A 137 14.06 5.08 19.37
N SER A 138 14.04 3.97 20.10
CA SER A 138 13.79 3.93 21.54
C SER A 138 14.89 4.63 22.34
N ASP A 139 16.13 4.63 21.83
CA ASP A 139 17.29 5.28 22.45
C ASP A 139 17.34 6.80 22.24
N ILE A 140 16.54 7.35 21.33
CA ILE A 140 16.59 8.78 20.98
C ILE A 140 15.45 9.51 21.68
N ARG A 141 15.81 10.32 22.67
CA ARG A 141 14.89 11.26 23.32
C ARG A 141 15.12 12.67 22.80
N LEU A 142 14.01 13.38 22.59
CA LEU A 142 14.07 14.80 22.24
C LEU A 142 14.37 15.62 23.51
N PRO A 143 15.11 16.75 23.41
CA PRO A 143 15.47 17.56 24.58
C PRO A 143 14.25 18.00 25.41
N GLU A 144 13.11 18.21 24.75
CA GLU A 144 11.86 18.60 25.39
C GLU A 144 11.22 17.42 26.16
N GLU A 145 11.32 16.20 25.64
CA GLU A 145 10.85 14.98 26.34
C GLU A 145 11.67 14.70 27.60
N GLU A 146 12.98 14.96 27.55
CA GLU A 146 13.89 14.84 28.70
C GLU A 146 13.57 15.85 29.80
N GLN A 147 13.08 17.03 29.42
CA GLN A 147 12.60 18.06 30.34
C GLN A 147 11.17 17.81 30.86
N GLY A 148 10.56 16.67 30.52
CA GLY A 148 9.19 16.34 30.89
C GLY A 148 8.14 17.22 30.22
N ARG A 149 8.50 17.93 29.15
CA ARG A 149 7.62 18.83 28.40
C ARG A 149 7.16 18.16 27.13
N ARG A 150 5.97 18.55 26.67
CA ARG A 150 5.44 18.11 25.39
C ARG A 150 6.25 18.75 24.26
N VAL A 151 6.54 17.97 23.22
CA VAL A 151 7.38 18.44 22.11
C VAL A 151 6.67 19.51 21.29
N ALA A 152 7.27 20.68 21.13
CA ALA A 152 6.78 21.75 20.28
C ALA A 152 6.86 21.31 18.81
N VAL A 153 5.75 21.48 18.07
CA VAL A 153 5.63 21.04 16.67
C VAL A 153 5.90 22.22 15.75
N TYR A 154 6.78 22.08 14.76
CA TYR A 154 7.09 23.18 13.84
C TYR A 154 6.88 22.83 12.36
N ASP A 155 6.55 21.58 12.05
CA ASP A 155 6.13 21.24 10.69
C ASP A 155 4.64 21.49 10.51
N THR A 156 4.24 21.92 9.31
CA THR A 156 2.82 21.96 8.94
C THR A 156 2.26 20.54 8.72
N CYS A 157 0.93 20.41 8.75
CA CYS A 157 0.25 19.16 8.41
C CYS A 157 0.58 18.69 6.98
N GLY A 158 0.80 19.64 6.06
CA GLY A 158 1.23 19.35 4.69
C GLY A 158 2.62 18.73 4.64
N GLU A 159 3.58 19.27 5.38
CA GLU A 159 4.94 18.72 5.45
C GLU A 159 4.97 17.34 6.10
N ILE A 160 4.22 17.12 7.19
CA ILE A 160 4.12 15.78 7.79
C ILE A 160 3.53 14.76 6.80
N ARG A 161 2.48 15.12 6.04
CA ARG A 161 1.93 14.22 5.01
C ARG A 161 2.93 13.90 3.89
N LYS A 162 3.75 14.87 3.48
CA LYS A 162 4.86 14.64 2.53
C LYS A 162 5.93 13.73 3.11
N LYS A 163 6.33 13.93 4.38
CA LYS A 163 7.29 13.07 5.09
C LYS A 163 6.78 11.63 5.21
N ILE A 164 5.52 11.43 5.58
CA ILE A 164 4.88 10.10 5.64
C ILE A 164 4.93 9.41 4.26
N SER A 165 4.54 10.14 3.21
CA SER A 165 4.53 9.58 1.85
C SER A 165 5.95 9.22 1.38
N THR A 166 6.92 10.08 1.68
CA THR A 166 8.34 9.87 1.37
C THR A 166 8.94 8.71 2.16
N HIS A 167 8.55 8.55 3.42
CA HIS A 167 8.98 7.42 4.25
C HIS A 167 8.53 6.10 3.61
N PHE A 168 7.23 5.97 3.28
CA PHE A 168 6.72 4.76 2.63
C PHE A 168 7.41 4.44 1.30
N THR A 169 7.75 5.45 0.49
CA THR A 169 8.44 5.22 -0.79
C THR A 169 9.92 4.86 -0.61
N LYS A 170 10.60 5.42 0.39
CA LYS A 170 12.04 5.18 0.61
C LYS A 170 12.32 3.87 1.35
N THR A 171 11.59 3.60 2.42
CA THR A 171 11.90 2.47 3.32
C THR A 171 11.11 1.20 2.97
N GLY A 172 10.01 1.33 2.21
CA GLY A 172 9.08 0.23 1.97
C GLY A 172 8.34 -0.25 3.23
N THR A 173 8.35 0.55 4.31
CA THR A 173 7.68 0.20 5.58
C THR A 173 6.19 -0.05 5.35
N SER A 174 5.64 -1.13 5.90
CA SER A 174 4.19 -1.37 5.84
C SER A 174 3.42 -0.34 6.68
N GLN A 175 2.17 -0.04 6.30
CA GLN A 175 1.33 0.87 7.09
C GLN A 175 1.12 0.35 8.53
N ALA A 176 1.05 -0.98 8.72
CA ALA A 176 0.91 -1.60 10.03
C ALA A 176 2.17 -1.41 10.91
N GLN A 177 3.36 -1.53 10.32
CA GLN A 177 4.60 -1.25 11.06
C GLN A 177 4.67 0.23 11.45
N PHE A 178 4.38 1.13 10.52
CA PHE A 178 4.37 2.56 10.81
C PHE A 178 3.36 2.92 11.92
N CYS A 179 2.19 2.27 11.98
CA CYS A 179 1.26 2.47 13.09
C CYS A 179 1.86 2.07 14.44
N ARG A 180 2.61 0.97 14.51
CA ARG A 180 3.31 0.56 15.74
C ARG A 180 4.39 1.56 16.13
N ASP A 181 5.18 2.02 15.16
CA ASP A 181 6.22 3.00 15.39
C ASP A 181 5.63 4.32 15.92
N LEU A 182 4.47 4.75 15.42
CA LEU A 182 3.76 5.93 15.90
C LEU A 182 3.16 5.76 17.31
N MET A 183 2.71 4.56 17.68
CA MET A 183 2.17 4.30 19.03
C MET A 183 3.22 4.47 20.12
N GLU A 184 4.50 4.25 19.80
CA GLU A 184 5.61 4.52 20.72
C GLU A 184 5.81 6.03 20.96
N GLN A 185 5.37 6.87 20.02
CA GLN A 185 5.55 8.33 20.04
C GLN A 185 4.29 9.09 20.45
N SER A 186 3.23 8.40 20.89
CA SER A 186 1.90 8.97 21.11
C SER A 186 1.54 9.21 22.59
N ASP A 187 2.52 9.15 23.48
CA ASP A 187 2.34 9.23 24.94
C ASP A 187 1.33 8.18 25.45
N GLY A 188 1.39 6.95 24.93
CA GLY A 188 0.49 5.86 25.28
C GLY A 188 -0.90 5.92 24.62
N ARG A 189 -1.16 6.91 23.74
CA ARG A 189 -2.43 7.00 23.00
C ARG A 189 -2.46 6.00 21.84
N LYS A 190 -3.55 5.26 21.72
CA LYS A 190 -3.72 4.30 20.63
C LYS A 190 -3.86 5.03 19.29
N ILE A 191 -3.07 4.59 18.30
CA ILE A 191 -3.15 5.06 16.92
C ILE A 191 -3.62 3.91 16.03
N THR A 192 -4.70 4.12 15.30
CA THR A 192 -5.25 3.11 14.39
C THR A 192 -4.87 3.40 12.94
N LEU A 193 -4.89 2.36 12.10
CA LEU A 193 -4.65 2.49 10.66
C LEU A 193 -5.62 3.49 10.00
N GLY A 194 -6.89 3.48 10.41
CA GLY A 194 -7.91 4.41 9.92
C GLY A 194 -7.57 5.87 10.24
N GLN A 195 -7.01 6.17 11.41
CA GLN A 195 -6.59 7.52 11.76
C GLN A 195 -5.42 8.00 10.88
N VAL A 196 -4.46 7.12 10.58
CA VAL A 196 -3.34 7.42 9.68
C VAL A 196 -3.84 7.68 8.26
N GLN A 197 -4.76 6.85 7.75
CA GLN A 197 -5.36 7.02 6.43
C GLN A 197 -6.20 8.29 6.34
N ASN A 198 -7.03 8.57 7.34
CA ASN A 198 -7.81 9.79 7.42
C ASN A 198 -6.90 11.02 7.39
N PHE A 199 -5.89 11.08 8.28
CA PHE A 199 -4.92 12.18 8.28
C PHE A 199 -4.28 12.40 6.91
N ARG A 200 -3.85 11.32 6.23
CA ARG A 200 -3.24 11.40 4.89
C ARG A 200 -4.20 11.89 3.80
N SER A 201 -5.51 11.66 3.95
CA SER A 201 -6.53 12.11 3.00
C SER A 201 -6.86 13.61 3.11
N LEU A 202 -6.55 14.24 4.23
CA LEU A 202 -6.75 15.67 4.44
C LEU A 202 -5.82 16.49 3.53
N SER A 203 -6.20 17.73 3.25
CA SER A 203 -5.42 18.71 2.48
C SER A 203 -5.38 20.06 3.20
N GLY A 204 -4.33 20.85 2.95
CA GLY A 204 -4.11 22.15 3.62
C GLY A 204 -3.02 22.15 4.72
N PRO A 205 -2.43 23.32 5.02
CA PRO A 205 -1.27 23.43 5.90
C PRO A 205 -1.59 23.17 7.38
N THR A 206 -2.78 23.53 7.84
CA THR A 206 -3.23 23.41 9.25
C THR A 206 -4.22 22.27 9.46
N ILE A 207 -4.83 21.75 8.40
CA ILE A 207 -5.93 20.79 8.50
C ILE A 207 -5.40 19.44 8.99
N GLY A 208 -5.91 19.02 10.16
CA GLY A 208 -5.49 17.80 10.84
C GLY A 208 -4.49 18.02 11.99
N ASN A 209 -4.17 19.26 12.34
CA ASN A 209 -3.23 19.63 13.42
C ASN A 209 -3.62 19.09 14.81
N THR A 210 -4.91 18.84 15.04
CA THR A 210 -5.41 18.26 16.30
C THR A 210 -5.44 16.74 16.31
N ASN A 211 -5.07 16.08 15.21
CA ASN A 211 -5.02 14.63 15.13
C ASN A 211 -3.77 14.10 15.86
N ILE A 212 -3.93 13.05 16.68
CA ILE A 212 -2.80 12.41 17.37
C ILE A 212 -1.71 11.91 16.42
N VAL A 213 -2.10 11.50 15.21
CA VAL A 213 -1.16 11.07 14.17
C VAL A 213 -0.21 12.20 13.77
N PHE A 214 -0.67 13.45 13.76
CA PHE A 214 0.16 14.59 13.40
C PHE A 214 1.31 14.77 14.39
N TYR A 215 0.99 14.82 15.69
CA TYR A 215 1.99 14.94 16.75
C TYR A 215 2.95 13.75 16.78
N ALA A 216 2.41 12.52 16.81
CA ALA A 216 3.25 11.32 16.88
C ALA A 216 4.17 11.18 15.65
N ALA A 217 3.68 11.50 14.46
CA ALA A 217 4.49 11.45 13.24
C ALA A 217 5.58 12.52 13.23
N TYR A 218 5.29 13.71 13.74
CA TYR A 218 6.29 14.74 13.89
C TYR A 218 7.42 14.31 14.84
N VAL A 219 7.09 13.78 16.03
CA VAL A 219 8.08 13.25 16.99
C VAL A 219 8.91 12.13 16.36
N PHE A 220 8.25 11.18 15.68
CA PHE A 220 8.92 10.11 14.94
C PHE A 220 9.95 10.65 13.93
N PHE A 221 9.58 11.62 13.10
CA PHE A 221 10.49 12.18 12.10
C PHE A 221 11.60 13.04 12.69
N GLU A 222 11.38 13.69 13.83
CA GLU A 222 12.46 14.40 14.55
C GLU A 222 13.47 13.42 15.16
N LYS A 223 13.01 12.32 15.76
CA LYS A 223 13.90 11.25 16.23
C LYS A 223 14.67 10.61 15.09
N LEU A 224 14.00 10.34 13.97
CA LEU A 224 14.66 9.84 12.76
C LEU A 224 15.71 10.82 12.22
N ARG A 225 15.43 12.13 12.23
CA ARG A 225 16.39 13.17 11.82
C ARG A 225 17.66 13.14 12.68
N ILE A 226 17.50 13.03 14.00
CA ILE A 226 18.64 12.94 14.94
C ILE A 226 19.42 11.65 14.71
N LYS A 227 18.73 10.51 14.52
CA LYS A 227 19.38 9.23 14.20
C LYS A 227 20.23 9.29 12.93
N GLU A 228 19.74 9.99 11.91
CA GLU A 228 20.41 10.14 10.62
C GLU A 228 21.45 11.28 10.61
N ASP A 229 21.69 11.97 11.74
CA ASP A 229 22.52 13.17 11.88
C ASP A 229 22.23 14.26 10.82
N ARG A 230 20.93 14.50 10.58
CA ARG A 230 20.48 15.43 9.56
C ARG A 230 20.21 16.82 10.12
N LYS A 231 20.64 17.83 9.38
CA LYS A 231 20.34 19.24 9.68
C LYS A 231 18.82 19.48 9.62
N LYS A 232 18.34 20.46 10.40
CA LYS A 232 16.96 20.95 10.32
C LYS A 232 16.68 21.45 8.89
N SER A 233 15.45 21.24 8.42
CA SER A 233 15.04 21.73 7.10
C SER A 233 14.93 23.26 7.09
N LYS A 234 15.02 23.88 5.91
CA LYS A 234 14.77 25.33 5.76
C LYS A 234 13.38 25.72 6.29
N HIS A 235 12.36 24.92 5.95
CA HIS A 235 11.01 25.10 6.44
C HIS A 235 10.94 25.09 7.97
N ARG A 236 11.65 24.17 8.63
CA ARG A 236 11.72 24.12 10.09
C ARG A 236 12.30 25.40 10.68
N LEU A 237 13.40 25.90 10.13
CA LEU A 237 14.03 27.13 10.60
C LEU A 237 13.15 28.37 10.37
N GLU A 238 12.37 28.39 9.29
CA GLU A 238 11.39 29.46 9.03
C GLU A 238 10.22 29.37 10.02
N MET A 239 9.70 28.18 10.28
CA MET A 239 8.59 27.97 11.21
C MET A 239 8.98 28.28 12.65
N GLU A 240 10.21 27.98 13.08
CA GLU A 240 10.73 28.39 14.40
C GLU A 240 10.80 29.92 14.57
N LYS A 241 11.00 30.67 13.47
CA LYS A 241 10.98 32.14 13.50
C LYS A 241 9.57 32.71 13.58
N ILE A 242 8.62 32.10 12.86
CA ILE A 242 7.23 32.59 12.77
C ILE A 242 6.43 32.16 14.00
N TYR A 243 6.67 30.94 14.49
CA TYR A 243 5.96 30.33 15.62
C TYR A 243 6.97 29.87 16.67
N PRO A 244 7.50 30.77 17.52
CA PRO A 244 8.53 30.41 18.50
C PRO A 244 8.07 29.29 19.46
N ASP A 245 6.80 29.31 19.84
CA ASP A 245 6.17 28.32 20.72
C ASP A 245 5.63 27.08 19.98
N GLY A 246 5.84 27.01 18.66
CA GLY A 246 5.35 25.93 17.80
C GLY A 246 3.89 26.09 17.36
N PHE A 247 3.42 25.06 16.66
CA PHE A 247 2.11 25.00 16.04
C PHE A 247 1.03 24.66 17.07
N GLU A 248 -0.13 25.30 16.96
CA GLU A 248 -1.28 24.94 17.79
C GLU A 248 -1.82 23.56 17.39
N ILE A 249 -1.81 22.63 18.35
CA ILE A 249 -2.14 21.22 18.16
C ILE A 249 -3.27 20.73 19.07
N GLU A 250 -3.84 21.63 19.87
CA GLU A 250 -4.97 21.36 20.73
C GLU A 250 -6.25 21.91 20.11
N ARG A 251 -7.37 21.20 20.30
CA ARG A 251 -8.68 21.78 20.00
C ARG A 251 -8.96 22.84 21.06
N LYS A 252 -9.11 24.09 20.65
CA LYS A 252 -9.77 25.09 21.49
C LYS A 252 -11.13 24.50 21.87
N ARG A 253 -11.38 24.32 23.17
CA ARG A 253 -12.72 23.98 23.63
C ARG A 253 -13.55 25.23 23.39
N ASP A 254 -14.31 25.25 22.30
CA ASP A 254 -15.37 26.24 22.17
C ASP A 254 -16.33 25.97 23.34
N GLY A 255 -16.34 26.90 24.29
CA GLY A 255 -17.17 26.83 25.49
C GLY A 255 -18.62 26.69 25.06
N ARG A 256 -19.20 25.54 25.40
CA ARG A 256 -20.63 25.27 25.30
C ARG A 256 -21.21 25.15 26.69
#